data_AF-X1PXZ0-F1
#
_entry.id   AF-X1PXZ0-F1
#
_cell.length_a   1.000
_cell.length_b   1.000
_cell.length_c   1.000
_cell.angle_alpha   90.00
_cell.angle_beta   90.00
_cell.angle_gamma   90.00
#
_symmetry.space_group_name_H-M   'P 1'
#
loop_
_entity.id
_entity.type
_entity.pdbx_description
1 polymer ?
#
loop_
_entity_poly.entity_id
_entity_poly.type
_entity_poly.pdbx_seq_one_letter_code
_entity_poly.pdbx_strand_id
1 'polypeptide(L)'
;MNLESIYGIRAIRDVARKIYREKGFRPRRIKQGGKLPRAKYLFSFYNEKGLEIRIFYHRELDCVIDCFETKEKMFEALMINVMPRALLLSRLAYDVL
;
A
#
# COMPACT_ATOMS: atom_id res chain seq x y z
N MET A 1 17.70 9.06 -4.49
CA MET A 1 17.25 7.65 -4.58
C MET A 1 15.73 7.62 -4.50
N ASN A 2 15.07 6.99 -5.46
CA ASN A 2 13.60 6.85 -5.56
C ASN A 2 13.15 5.54 -4.85
N LEU A 3 11.91 5.42 -4.36
CA LEU A 3 11.31 4.14 -3.91
C LEU A 3 11.30 3.03 -4.99
N GLU A 4 11.52 3.36 -6.26
CA GLU A 4 11.84 2.37 -7.31
C GLU A 4 13.17 1.62 -7.07
N SER A 5 13.99 2.07 -6.12
CA SER A 5 15.22 1.36 -5.70
C SER A 5 14.93 0.04 -4.96
N ILE A 6 15.93 -0.85 -4.93
CA ILE A 6 15.85 -2.15 -4.20
C ILE A 6 15.36 -1.95 -2.76
N TYR A 7 15.86 -0.92 -2.07
CA TYR A 7 15.45 -0.59 -0.71
C TYR A 7 13.97 -0.14 -0.64
N GLY A 8 13.50 0.71 -1.56
CA GLY A 8 12.08 1.08 -1.57
C GLY A 8 11.15 -0.11 -1.81
N ILE A 9 11.52 -1.01 -2.73
CA ILE A 9 10.76 -2.24 -2.99
C ILE A 9 10.71 -3.14 -1.75
N ARG A 10 11.82 -3.26 -1.00
CA ARG A 10 11.85 -4.05 0.24
C ARG A 10 10.95 -3.42 1.32
N ALA A 11 10.96 -2.10 1.47
CA ALA A 11 10.11 -1.40 2.44
C ALA A 11 8.62 -1.58 2.14
N ILE A 12 8.25 -1.49 0.86
CA ILE A 12 6.89 -1.74 0.39
C ILE A 12 6.45 -3.18 0.71
N ARG A 13 7.35 -4.17 0.55
CA ARG A 13 7.08 -5.57 0.90
C ARG A 13 6.91 -5.79 2.40
N ASP A 14 7.63 -5.05 3.25
CA ASP A 14 7.40 -5.08 4.70
C ASP A 14 5.98 -4.65 5.04
N VAL A 15 5.54 -3.50 4.51
CA VAL A 15 4.17 -2.99 4.69
C VAL A 15 3.13 -4.03 4.23
N ALA A 16 3.35 -4.67 3.10
CA ALA A 16 2.50 -5.76 2.60
C ALA A 16 2.40 -6.95 3.57
N ARG A 17 3.54 -7.38 4.13
CA ARG A 17 3.60 -8.46 5.12
C ARG A 17 2.86 -8.09 6.39
N LYS A 18 2.99 -6.85 6.85
CA LYS A 18 2.29 -6.33 8.02
C LYS A 18 0.78 -6.39 7.86
N ILE A 19 0.27 -5.91 6.73
CA ILE A 19 -1.17 -5.96 6.41
C ILE A 19 -1.68 -7.41 6.40
N TYR A 20 -0.89 -8.33 5.86
CA TYR A 20 -1.23 -9.75 5.85
C TYR A 20 -1.23 -10.38 7.24
N ARG A 21 -0.14 -10.21 8.00
CA ARG A 21 0.07 -10.90 9.29
C ARG A 21 -0.72 -10.29 10.43
N GLU A 22 -0.72 -8.97 10.55
CA GLU A 22 -1.29 -8.28 11.71
C GLU A 22 -2.76 -7.96 11.54
N LYS A 23 -3.18 -7.60 10.31
CA LYS A 23 -4.58 -7.22 10.04
C LYS A 23 -5.41 -8.38 9.49
N GLY A 24 -4.79 -9.52 9.17
CA GLY A 24 -5.47 -10.71 8.64
C GLY A 24 -6.00 -10.55 7.21
N PHE A 25 -5.57 -9.52 6.48
CA PHE A 25 -6.04 -9.31 5.11
C PHE A 25 -5.30 -10.26 4.15
N ARG A 26 -6.01 -10.91 3.24
CA ARG A 26 -5.45 -11.82 2.24
C ARG A 26 -5.09 -11.08 0.95
N PRO A 27 -3.95 -11.40 0.32
CA PRO A 27 -3.57 -10.76 -0.95
C PRO A 27 -4.53 -11.19 -2.06
N ARG A 28 -4.92 -10.23 -2.93
CA ARG A 28 -5.65 -10.53 -4.17
C ARG A 28 -4.98 -9.85 -5.33
N ARG A 29 -4.91 -10.55 -6.46
CA ARG A 29 -4.66 -9.92 -7.75
C ARG A 29 -5.98 -9.38 -8.27
N ILE A 30 -6.10 -8.06 -8.36
CA ILE A 30 -7.24 -7.43 -9.04
C ILE A 30 -6.80 -7.06 -10.44
N LYS A 31 -7.59 -7.45 -11.44
CA LYS A 31 -7.28 -7.26 -12.87
C LYS A 31 -7.30 -5.78 -13.27
N GLN A 32 -8.08 -4.94 -12.58
CA GLN A 32 -8.14 -3.49 -12.73
C GLN A 32 -8.53 -2.89 -11.37
N GLY A 33 -7.55 -2.64 -10.51
CA GLY A 33 -7.78 -1.86 -9.28
C GLY A 33 -7.99 -0.39 -9.66
N GLY A 34 -8.92 0.30 -8.99
CA GLY A 34 -9.34 1.65 -9.37
C GLY A 34 -8.19 2.66 -9.55
N LYS A 35 -8.43 3.68 -10.38
CA LYS A 35 -7.39 4.63 -10.79
C LYS A 35 -7.26 5.74 -9.75
N LEU A 36 -6.10 5.81 -9.09
CA LEU A 36 -5.67 7.02 -8.41
C LEU A 36 -4.86 7.88 -9.41
N PRO A 37 -5.24 9.14 -9.67
CA PRO A 37 -4.47 10.01 -10.56
C PRO A 37 -3.01 10.11 -10.10
N ARG A 38 -2.07 10.04 -11.05
CA ARG A 38 -0.62 10.21 -10.82
C ARG A 38 0.02 9.19 -9.85
N ALA A 39 -0.69 8.13 -9.48
CA ALA A 39 -0.13 7.04 -8.68
C ALA A 39 -0.25 5.69 -9.37
N LYS A 40 0.81 4.89 -9.26
CA LYS A 40 0.90 3.55 -9.80
C LYS A 40 0.35 2.54 -8.80
N TYR A 41 -0.64 1.76 -9.20
CA TYR A 41 -1.12 0.64 -8.39
C TYR A 41 -0.01 -0.38 -8.13
N LEU A 42 0.11 -0.84 -6.89
CA LEU A 42 1.07 -1.87 -6.50
C LEU A 42 0.37 -3.22 -6.24
N PHE A 43 -0.53 -3.27 -5.25
CA PHE A 43 -1.23 -4.49 -4.84
C PHE A 43 -2.46 -4.16 -3.98
N SER A 44 -3.31 -5.16 -3.76
CA SER A 44 -4.51 -5.07 -2.93
C SER A 44 -4.64 -6.26 -2.00
N PHE A 45 -5.33 -6.02 -0.89
CA PHE A 45 -5.71 -7.06 0.06
C PHE A 45 -7.18 -6.94 0.40
N TYR A 46 -7.78 -8.05 0.81
CA TYR A 46 -9.17 -8.12 1.25
C TYR A 46 -9.27 -8.82 2.59
N ASN A 47 -10.32 -8.52 3.35
CA ASN A 47 -10.70 -9.34 4.48
C ASN A 47 -12.01 -10.09 4.21
N GLU A 48 -12.38 -10.99 5.13
CA GLU A 48 -13.61 -11.79 5.04
C GLU A 48 -14.89 -10.94 5.10
N LYS A 49 -14.81 -9.74 5.68
CA LYS A 49 -15.91 -8.76 5.71
C LYS A 49 -16.12 -8.06 4.35
N GLY A 50 -15.26 -8.31 3.37
CA GLY A 50 -15.31 -7.69 2.06
C GLY A 50 -14.74 -6.27 2.01
N LEU A 51 -13.94 -5.87 3.00
CA LEU A 51 -13.14 -4.65 2.94
C LEU A 51 -11.93 -4.89 2.07
N GLU A 52 -11.63 -3.95 1.19
CA GLU A 52 -10.44 -3.96 0.36
C GLU A 52 -9.48 -2.85 0.78
N ILE A 53 -8.19 -3.16 0.87
CA ILE A 53 -7.11 -2.17 0.99
C ILE A 53 -6.31 -2.22 -0.30
N ARG A 54 -6.20 -1.08 -0.99
CA ARG A 54 -5.35 -0.89 -2.17
C ARG A 54 -4.14 -0.06 -1.82
N ILE A 55 -2.99 -0.47 -2.35
CA ILE A 55 -1.71 0.22 -2.15
C ILE A 55 -1.26 0.81 -3.48
N PHE A 56 -0.97 2.11 -3.48
CA PHE A 56 -0.49 2.87 -4.62
C PHE A 56 0.87 3.50 -4.31
N TYR A 57 1.68 3.71 -5.35
CA TYR A 57 2.92 4.46 -5.30
C TYR A 57 2.77 5.77 -6.08
N HIS A 58 2.92 6.90 -5.40
CA HIS A 58 2.90 8.21 -6.03
C HIS A 58 4.33 8.66 -6.36
N ARG A 59 4.65 8.74 -7.66
CA ARG A 59 6.02 8.99 -8.11
C ARG A 59 6.53 10.40 -7.78
N GLU A 60 5.69 11.41 -7.97
CA GLU A 60 6.08 12.82 -7.73
C GLU A 60 6.37 13.12 -6.25
N LEU A 61 5.58 12.52 -5.35
CA LEU A 61 5.70 12.68 -3.90
C LEU A 61 6.61 11.63 -3.27
N ASP A 62 7.11 10.68 -4.06
CA ASP A 62 7.90 9.53 -3.64
C ASP A 62 7.36 8.87 -2.36
N CYS A 63 6.07 8.52 -2.38
CA CYS A 63 5.35 8.00 -1.23
C CYS A 63 4.42 6.84 -1.61
N VAL A 64 4.06 6.04 -0.60
CA VAL A 64 3.07 4.98 -0.72
C VAL A 64 1.77 5.43 -0.07
N ILE A 65 0.65 5.16 -0.73
CA ILE A 65 -0.68 5.56 -0.30
C ILE A 65 -1.51 4.28 -0.12
N ASP A 66 -2.19 4.13 1.01
CA ASP A 66 -3.22 3.11 1.20
C ASP A 66 -4.63 3.72 1.07
N CYS A 67 -5.53 2.99 0.40
CA CYS A 67 -6.93 3.39 0.19
C CYS A 67 -7.84 2.23 0.54
N PHE A 68 -8.96 2.50 1.22
CA PHE A 68 -9.96 1.48 1.54
C PHE A 68 -11.13 1.54 0.57
N GLU A 69 -11.70 0.38 0.23
CA GLU A 69 -12.96 0.27 -0.49
C GLU A 69 -13.93 -0.64 0.29
N THR A 70 -15.14 -0.14 0.49
CA THR A 70 -16.27 -0.86 1.10
C THR A 70 -17.31 -1.23 0.04
N LYS A 71 -18.08 -2.32 0.28
CA LYS A 71 -19.16 -2.77 -0.62
C LYS A 71 -20.27 -1.74 -0.82
N GLU A 72 -20.49 -0.87 0.16
CA GLU A 72 -21.43 0.24 0.04
C GLU A 72 -20.71 1.38 -0.67
N LYS A 73 -21.20 1.67 -1.88
CA LYS A 73 -20.73 2.72 -2.79
C LYS A 73 -20.17 3.93 -2.03
N MET A 74 -18.88 4.15 -2.13
CA MET A 74 -18.29 5.33 -2.71
C MET A 74 -16.80 5.03 -2.90
N PHE A 75 -16.27 5.41 -4.05
CA PHE A 75 -14.83 5.57 -4.23
C PHE A 75 -14.39 6.83 -3.45
N GLU A 76 -14.80 6.95 -2.19
CA GLU A 76 -14.10 7.78 -1.23
C GLU A 76 -12.85 6.97 -0.92
N ALA A 77 -11.84 7.11 -1.79
CA ALA A 77 -10.48 6.78 -1.45
C ALA A 77 -10.10 7.68 -0.26
N LEU A 78 -10.60 7.34 0.92
CA LEU A 78 -10.12 7.82 2.19
C LEU A 78 -8.66 7.38 2.21
N MET A 79 -7.79 8.32 1.82
CA MET A 79 -6.35 8.21 2.01
C MET A 79 -6.16 8.05 3.50
N ILE A 80 -6.03 6.80 3.95
CA ILE A 80 -6.00 6.48 5.37
C ILE A 80 -4.58 6.70 5.89
N ASN A 81 -3.58 6.43 5.06
CA ASN A 81 -2.18 6.70 5.34
C ASN A 81 -1.41 7.10 4.08
N VAL A 82 -0.54 8.08 4.27
CA VAL A 82 0.56 8.39 3.36
C VAL A 82 1.85 8.02 4.06
N MET A 83 2.62 7.13 3.45
CA MET A 83 3.93 6.72 3.95
C MET A 83 5.01 7.36 3.09
N PRO A 84 5.67 8.43 3.57
CA PRO A 84 6.75 9.07 2.83
C PRO A 84 7.98 8.16 2.80
N ARG A 85 8.85 8.38 1.81
CA ARG A 85 10.10 7.61 1.64
C ARG A 85 10.92 7.44 2.92
N ALA A 86 11.09 8.50 3.71
CA ALA A 86 11.89 8.44 4.95
C ALA A 86 11.32 7.42 5.96
N LEU A 87 9.99 7.37 6.12
CA LEU A 87 9.31 6.41 6.99
C LEU A 87 9.44 4.99 6.45
N LEU A 88 9.32 4.80 5.13
CA LEU A 88 9.48 3.47 4.51
C LEU A 88 10.89 2.92 4.70
N LEU A 89 11.91 3.77 4.53
CA LEU A 89 13.30 3.37 4.73
C LEU A 89 13.64 3.12 6.21
N SER A 90 13.08 3.89 7.15
CA SER A 90 13.32 3.66 8.58
C SER A 90 12.75 2.32 9.05
N ARG A 91 11.61 1.90 8.50
CA ARG A 91 11.03 0.57 8.77
C ARG A 91 11.96 -0.57 8.38
N LEU A 92 12.73 -0.42 7.30
CA LEU A 92 13.72 -1.42 6.92
C LEU A 92 14.92 -1.46 7.84
N ALA A 93 15.34 -0.33 8.39
CA ALA A 93 16.44 -0.29 9.34
C ALA A 93 16.10 -1.07 10.63
N TYR A 94 14.82 -1.09 11.00
CA TYR A 94 14.32 -1.81 12.16
C TYR A 94 14.31 -3.34 11.99
N ASP A 95 14.22 -3.85 10.75
CA ASP A 95 14.26 -5.28 10.43
C ASP A 95 15.70 -5.86 10.36
N VAL A 96 16.72 -4.99 10.39
CA VAL A 96 18.14 -5.37 10.26
C VAL A 96 18.84 -5.39 11.64
N LEU A 97 18.20 -4.87 12.69
CA LEU A 97 18.62 -4.92 14.08
C LEU A 97 17.98 -6.10 14.80
#